data_AF-A0A1L6FE28-F1
#
_entry.id   AF-A0A1L6FE28-F1
#
_cell.length_a   1.000
_cell.length_b   1.000
_cell.length_c   1.000
_cell.angle_alpha   90.00
_cell.angle_beta   90.00
_cell.angle_gamma   90.00
#
_symmetry.space_group_name_H-M   'P 1'
#
loop_
_entity.id
_entity.type
_entity.pdbx_description
1 polymer ?
#
loop_
_entity_poly.entity_id
_entity_poly.type
_entity_poly.pdbx_seq_one_letter_code
_entity_poly.pdbx_strand_id
1 'polypeptide(L)'
;MVRVRTLPSFLATWLVPRLPRLMRRFPQIELQVVAEDSTYSLRDGEFDLAIDLNDGSYPGFQSAVLLEEEIFPVCSPLLLEGRPPLQTPDDLAHYPLLHDMTAWRGSPPYAEWERYLKAIGAPQVEVRRGYMFNRNHITMQCAIAGMGVAIARRTLITDELDSGRLVAPFAQSVCTGKRYCVIHSAGALADPRVATVHDWLVAEARAAELAAQPIENPPLARGD
;
A
#
# COMPACT_ATOMS: atom_id res chain seq x y z
N MET A 1 -26.05 9.74 -6.23
CA MET A 1 -24.69 9.86 -5.68
C MET A 1 -24.40 8.82 -4.59
N VAL A 2 -23.20 8.22 -4.64
CA VAL A 2 -22.59 7.39 -3.59
C VAL A 2 -21.28 8.07 -3.17
N ARG A 3 -21.07 8.23 -1.87
CA ARG A 3 -19.90 8.90 -1.27
C ARG A 3 -18.90 7.85 -0.79
N VAL A 4 -17.71 7.86 -1.38
CA VAL A 4 -16.60 6.97 -1.03
C VAL A 4 -15.48 7.76 -0.41
N ARG A 5 -15.11 7.43 0.83
CA ARG A 5 -13.89 7.92 1.49
C ARG A 5 -12.78 6.91 1.30
N THR A 6 -11.54 7.31 0.99
CA THR A 6 -10.43 6.37 0.85
C THR A 6 -9.07 7.02 1.12
N LEU A 7 -8.03 6.20 1.27
CA LEU A 7 -6.65 6.65 1.43
C LEU A 7 -6.13 7.26 0.11
N PRO A 8 -5.39 8.39 0.14
CA PRO A 8 -4.88 9.04 -1.07
C PRO A 8 -4.08 8.11 -2.00
N SER A 9 -3.18 7.31 -1.43
CA SER A 9 -2.35 6.38 -2.22
C SER A 9 -3.18 5.24 -2.82
N PHE A 10 -4.19 4.74 -2.10
CA PHE A 10 -5.10 3.71 -2.62
C PHE A 10 -6.00 4.26 -3.74
N LEU A 11 -6.50 5.48 -3.58
CA LEU A 11 -7.26 6.16 -4.61
C LEU A 11 -6.47 6.26 -5.91
N ALA A 12 -5.26 6.83 -5.84
CA ALA A 12 -4.46 7.14 -7.02
C ALA A 12 -4.00 5.89 -7.77
N THR A 13 -3.56 4.85 -7.04
CA THR A 13 -2.87 3.69 -7.64
C THR A 13 -3.79 2.51 -7.91
N TRP A 14 -4.80 2.28 -7.06
CA TRP A 14 -5.66 1.10 -7.18
C TRP A 14 -7.05 1.46 -7.73
N LEU A 15 -7.71 2.47 -7.17
CA LEU A 15 -9.11 2.75 -7.48
C LEU A 15 -9.28 3.50 -8.80
N VAL A 16 -8.55 4.60 -9.01
CA VAL A 16 -8.66 5.45 -10.22
C VAL A 16 -8.52 4.67 -11.53
N PRO A 17 -7.54 3.76 -11.69
CA PRO A 17 -7.42 2.95 -12.92
C PRO A 17 -8.64 2.05 -13.19
N ARG A 18 -9.42 1.72 -12.15
CA ARG A 18 -10.57 0.81 -12.22
C ARG A 18 -11.90 1.55 -12.37
N LEU A 19 -12.00 2.82 -11.94
CA LEU A 19 -13.22 3.63 -12.04
C LEU A 19 -13.86 3.66 -13.44
N PRO A 20 -13.12 3.72 -14.57
CA PRO A 20 -13.72 3.66 -15.90
C PRO A 20 -14.50 2.36 -16.17
N ARG A 21 -14.19 1.25 -15.48
CA ARG A 21 -14.94 -0.01 -15.59
C ARG A 21 -16.27 0.08 -14.83
N LEU A 22 -16.26 0.64 -13.62
CA LEU A 22 -17.46 0.92 -12.84
C LEU A 22 -18.43 1.80 -13.61
N MET A 23 -17.95 2.95 -14.11
CA MET A 23 -18.78 3.94 -14.80
C MET A 23 -19.41 3.39 -16.09
N ARG A 24 -18.70 2.51 -16.81
CA ARG A 24 -19.26 1.84 -17.99
C ARG A 24 -20.30 0.77 -17.61
N ARG A 25 -20.09 0.05 -16.50
CA ARG A 25 -20.99 -1.02 -16.06
C ARG A 25 -22.26 -0.48 -15.40
N PHE A 26 -22.15 0.63 -14.68
CA PHE A 26 -23.23 1.25 -13.92
C PHE A 26 -23.30 2.77 -14.18
N PRO A 27 -23.67 3.20 -15.40
CA PRO A 27 -23.63 4.62 -15.80
C PRO A 27 -24.56 5.53 -15.00
N GLN A 28 -25.56 4.96 -14.31
CA GLN A 28 -26.50 5.66 -13.44
C GLN A 28 -25.92 6.01 -12.06
N ILE A 29 -24.77 5.44 -11.68
CA ILE A 29 -24.14 5.72 -10.38
C ILE A 29 -23.25 6.95 -10.51
N GLU A 30 -23.69 8.03 -9.86
CA GLU A 30 -22.83 9.18 -9.57
C GLU A 30 -21.95 8.86 -8.36
N LEU A 31 -20.65 9.10 -8.46
CA LEU A 31 -19.67 8.82 -7.42
C LEU A 31 -19.02 10.11 -6.94
N GLN A 32 -18.97 10.32 -5.62
CA GLN A 32 -18.14 11.33 -4.99
C GLN A 32 -17.04 10.61 -4.21
N VAL A 33 -15.78 10.82 -4.58
CA VAL A 33 -14.64 10.20 -3.89
C VAL A 33 -13.81 11.25 -3.16
N VAL A 34 -13.59 11.02 -1.87
CA VAL A 34 -12.80 11.89 -1.00
C VAL A 34 -11.57 11.12 -0.51
N ALA A 35 -10.39 11.71 -0.70
CA ALA A 35 -9.13 11.16 -0.24
C ALA A 35 -8.77 11.75 1.13
N GLU A 36 -8.76 10.92 2.17
CA GLU A 36 -8.45 11.33 3.53
C GLU A 36 -7.56 10.31 4.24
N ASP A 37 -6.79 10.80 5.20
CA ASP A 37 -5.89 9.97 5.99
C ASP A 37 -6.64 9.15 7.04
N SER A 38 -6.09 7.97 7.31
CA SER A 38 -6.35 7.12 8.45
C SER A 38 -6.06 7.79 9.80
N THR A 39 -5.53 9.01 9.87
CA THR A 39 -5.42 9.73 11.16
C THR A 39 -6.79 10.14 11.71
N TYR A 40 -7.79 10.34 10.84
CA TYR A 40 -9.15 10.70 11.24
C TYR A 40 -10.01 9.46 11.40
N SER A 41 -10.71 9.35 12.53
CA SER A 41 -11.65 8.25 12.77
C SER A 41 -12.87 8.38 11.87
N LEU A 42 -13.32 7.26 11.31
CA LEU A 42 -14.59 7.16 10.60
C LEU A 42 -15.76 7.50 11.53
N ARG A 43 -16.70 8.29 11.02
CA ARG A 43 -17.95 8.64 11.69
C ARG A 43 -19.13 8.33 10.78
N ASP A 44 -20.18 7.81 11.39
CA ASP A 44 -21.40 7.47 10.66
C ASP A 44 -22.02 8.72 10.02
N GLY A 45 -22.58 8.57 8.83
CA GLY A 45 -23.17 9.65 8.04
C GLY A 45 -22.21 10.50 7.21
N GLU A 46 -20.90 10.47 7.44
CA GLU A 46 -19.91 11.24 6.65
C GLU A 46 -19.61 10.61 5.28
N PHE A 47 -19.82 9.30 5.15
CA PHE A 47 -19.57 8.51 3.93
C PHE A 47 -20.63 7.42 3.78
N ASP A 48 -20.74 6.85 2.58
CA ASP A 48 -21.57 5.66 2.34
C ASP A 48 -20.70 4.40 2.35
N LEU A 49 -19.49 4.50 1.77
CA LEU A 49 -18.41 3.51 1.87
C LEU A 49 -17.10 4.20 2.25
N ALA A 50 -16.29 3.55 3.07
CA ALA A 50 -14.93 3.95 3.34
C ALA A 50 -13.95 2.82 2.97
N ILE A 51 -12.76 3.17 2.51
CA ILE A 51 -11.67 2.22 2.33
C ILE A 51 -10.50 2.68 3.19
N ASP A 52 -10.17 1.88 4.20
CA ASP A 52 -9.09 2.17 5.15
C ASP A 52 -8.19 0.94 5.33
N LEU A 53 -7.00 1.16 5.86
CA LEU A 53 -6.02 0.13 6.19
C LEU A 53 -6.13 -0.22 7.67
N ASN A 54 -6.57 -1.44 7.98
CA ASN A 54 -6.80 -1.89 9.36
C ASN A 54 -6.54 -3.39 9.52
N ASP A 55 -6.87 -3.96 10.68
CA ASP A 55 -6.62 -5.36 11.01
C ASP A 55 -7.70 -6.33 10.48
N GLY A 56 -8.58 -5.87 9.58
CA GLY A 56 -9.71 -6.62 9.02
C GLY A 56 -11.08 -6.18 9.56
N SER A 57 -11.09 -5.40 10.64
CA SER A 57 -12.30 -4.87 11.27
C SER A 57 -12.13 -3.41 11.67
N TYR A 58 -13.24 -2.69 11.77
CA TYR A 58 -13.29 -1.31 12.23
C TYR A 58 -14.41 -1.17 13.28
N PRO A 59 -14.11 -0.74 14.52
CA PRO A 59 -15.10 -0.68 15.60
C PRO A 59 -16.34 0.14 15.24
N GLY A 60 -17.53 -0.44 15.44
CA GLY A 60 -18.81 0.22 15.17
C GLY A 60 -19.30 0.14 13.71
N PHE A 61 -18.53 -0.48 12.81
CA PHE A 61 -18.88 -0.60 11.40
C PHE A 61 -18.80 -2.05 10.92
N GLN A 62 -19.42 -2.32 9.77
CA GLN A 62 -19.21 -3.54 8.99
C GLN A 62 -17.97 -3.35 8.11
N SER A 63 -17.22 -4.43 7.88
CA SER A 63 -15.97 -4.41 7.14
C SER A 63 -15.83 -5.68 6.31
N ALA A 64 -15.38 -5.53 5.06
CA ALA A 64 -14.96 -6.64 4.21
C ALA A 64 -13.54 -6.38 3.69
N VAL A 65 -12.71 -7.42 3.74
CA VAL A 65 -11.32 -7.35 3.25
C VAL A 65 -11.35 -7.24 1.73
N LEU A 66 -10.63 -6.25 1.20
CA LEU A 66 -10.34 -6.14 -0.21
C LEU A 66 -9.00 -6.80 -0.54
N LEU A 67 -7.92 -6.37 0.14
CA LEU A 67 -6.55 -6.76 -0.21
C LEU A 67 -5.70 -6.88 1.06
N GLU A 68 -4.85 -7.91 1.12
CA GLU A 68 -3.78 -8.02 2.11
C GLU A 68 -2.66 -7.03 1.81
N GLU A 69 -2.02 -6.48 2.84
CA GLU A 69 -0.88 -5.59 2.68
C GLU A 69 0.44 -6.36 2.84
N GLU A 70 1.22 -6.35 1.76
CA GLU A 70 2.60 -6.81 1.73
C GLU A 70 3.55 -5.67 1.46
N ILE A 71 4.67 -5.67 2.20
CA ILE A 71 5.73 -4.68 2.09
C ILE A 71 7.07 -5.31 1.69
N PHE A 72 7.87 -4.56 0.94
CA PHE A 72 9.23 -4.95 0.53
C PHE A 72 10.05 -3.72 0.14
N PRO A 73 11.39 -3.76 0.28
CA PRO A 73 12.26 -2.67 -0.15
C PRO A 73 12.23 -2.48 -1.66
N VAL A 74 12.36 -1.23 -2.09
CA VAL A 74 12.55 -0.83 -3.48
C VAL A 74 13.52 0.34 -3.57
N CYS A 75 14.20 0.45 -4.70
CA CYS A 75 15.03 1.60 -5.04
C CYS A 75 15.08 1.82 -6.56
N SER A 76 15.46 3.02 -6.98
CA SER A 76 15.76 3.27 -8.39
C SER A 76 17.06 2.57 -8.79
N PRO A 77 17.15 1.95 -9.98
CA PRO A 77 18.43 1.44 -10.50
C PRO A 77 19.54 2.49 -10.49
N LEU A 78 19.20 3.77 -10.70
CA LEU A 78 20.13 4.90 -10.68
C LEU A 78 20.83 5.06 -9.32
N LEU A 79 20.17 4.66 -8.22
CA LEU A 79 20.76 4.71 -6.88
C LEU A 79 21.94 3.74 -6.74
N LEU A 80 21.91 2.62 -7.48
CA LEU A 80 22.91 1.55 -7.40
C LEU A 80 24.14 1.84 -8.26
N GLU A 81 24.05 2.79 -9.19
CA GLU A 81 25.17 3.17 -10.05
C GLU A 81 26.33 3.74 -9.23
N GLY A 82 27.48 3.05 -9.26
CA GLY A 82 28.68 3.47 -8.54
C GLY A 82 28.63 3.29 -7.02
N ARG A 83 27.66 2.52 -6.50
CA ARG A 83 27.52 2.21 -5.07
C ARG A 83 27.62 0.72 -4.77
N PRO A 84 27.92 0.31 -3.52
CA PRO A 84 28.00 -1.11 -3.15
C PRO A 84 26.69 -1.84 -3.42
N PRO A 85 26.67 -3.06 -3.98
CA PRO A 85 25.42 -3.75 -4.30
C PRO A 85 24.59 -4.03 -3.04
N LEU A 86 23.26 -4.01 -3.17
CA LEU A 86 22.33 -4.46 -2.13
C LEU A 86 22.10 -5.97 -2.29
N GLN A 87 22.92 -6.80 -1.63
CA GLN A 87 22.80 -8.27 -1.69
C GLN A 87 22.18 -8.84 -0.42
N THR A 88 22.42 -8.19 0.71
CA THR A 88 21.97 -8.58 2.03
C THR A 88 21.30 -7.38 2.73
N PRO A 89 20.45 -7.63 3.75
CA PRO A 89 19.86 -6.55 4.53
C PRO A 89 20.90 -5.62 5.20
N ASP A 90 22.09 -6.14 5.56
CA ASP A 90 23.13 -5.33 6.20
C ASP A 90 23.71 -4.26 5.23
N ASP A 91 23.68 -4.49 3.92
CA ASP A 91 24.12 -3.53 2.90
C ASP A 91 23.29 -2.24 2.90
N LEU A 92 22.08 -2.28 3.47
CA LEU A 92 21.24 -1.10 3.65
C LEU A 92 21.98 0.01 4.39
N ALA A 93 22.93 -0.33 5.28
CA ALA A 93 23.76 0.64 6.02
C ALA A 93 24.44 1.68 5.11
N HIS A 94 24.70 1.35 3.84
CA HIS A 94 25.34 2.23 2.86
C HIS A 94 24.38 3.18 2.12
N TYR A 95 23.08 3.07 2.37
CA TYR A 95 22.05 3.79 1.63
C TYR A 95 21.13 4.60 2.55
N PRO A 96 20.69 5.80 2.14
CA PRO A 96 19.60 6.48 2.84
C PRO A 96 18.34 5.62 2.84
N LEU A 97 17.71 5.49 4.00
CA LEU A 97 16.39 4.86 4.11
C LEU A 97 15.30 5.92 4.08
N LEU A 98 14.27 5.66 3.30
CA LEU A 98 13.11 6.54 3.14
C LEU A 98 11.95 5.94 3.93
N HIS A 99 11.28 6.78 4.72
CA HIS A 99 10.23 6.37 5.67
C HIS A 99 8.90 7.05 5.38
N ASP A 100 7.80 6.29 5.38
CA ASP A 100 6.46 6.83 5.58
C ASP A 100 6.14 6.90 7.09
N MET A 101 6.08 8.11 7.62
CA MET A 101 5.77 8.37 9.03
C MET A 101 4.35 7.97 9.43
N THR A 102 3.48 7.76 8.44
CA THR A 102 2.05 7.47 8.61
C THR A 102 1.67 6.14 7.99
N ALA A 103 2.56 5.15 8.12
CA ALA A 103 2.41 3.87 7.45
C ALA A 103 1.03 3.21 7.69
N TRP A 104 0.55 3.23 8.92
CA TRP A 104 -0.83 2.90 9.26
C TRP A 104 -1.25 3.65 10.52
N ARG A 105 -2.55 3.64 10.82
CA ARG A 105 -3.10 4.31 12.02
C ARG A 105 -2.32 3.89 13.28
N GLY A 106 -1.72 4.87 13.94
CA GLY A 106 -0.96 4.67 15.18
C GLY A 106 0.43 4.05 15.01
N SER A 107 0.95 3.91 13.79
CA SER A 107 2.31 3.42 13.56
C SER A 107 3.37 4.44 14.03
N PRO A 108 4.47 4.00 14.66
CA PRO A 108 5.64 4.86 14.83
C PRO A 108 6.28 5.21 13.46
N PRO A 109 7.09 6.27 13.36
CA PRO A 109 7.63 6.75 12.07
C PRO A 109 8.47 5.75 11.26
N TYR A 110 9.00 4.70 11.89
CA TYR A 110 9.90 3.72 11.29
C TYR A 110 9.25 2.33 11.11
N ALA A 111 7.93 2.24 11.30
CA ALA A 111 7.24 0.97 11.50
C ALA A 111 7.38 -0.01 10.32
N GLU A 112 7.42 0.50 9.08
CA GLU A 112 7.57 -0.33 7.88
C GLU A 112 8.92 -1.05 7.87
N TRP A 113 10.01 -0.32 8.07
CA TRP A 113 11.35 -0.88 8.11
C TRP A 113 11.56 -1.81 9.31
N GLU A 114 11.15 -1.39 10.52
CA GLU A 114 11.24 -2.23 11.72
C GLU A 114 10.48 -3.54 11.54
N ARG A 115 9.30 -3.50 10.92
CA ARG A 115 8.49 -4.68 10.66
C ARG A 115 9.12 -5.59 9.60
N TYR A 116 9.58 -5.02 8.49
CA TYR A 116 10.23 -5.78 7.41
C TYR A 116 11.47 -6.51 7.92
N LEU A 117 12.40 -5.79 8.55
CA LEU A 117 13.67 -6.32 9.02
C LEU A 117 13.50 -7.36 10.12
N LYS A 118 12.55 -7.15 11.05
CA LYS A 118 12.21 -8.15 12.06
C LYS A 118 11.70 -9.45 11.44
N ALA A 119 10.85 -9.36 10.42
CA ALA A 119 10.26 -10.54 9.78
C ALA A 119 11.28 -11.37 8.98
N ILE A 120 12.30 -10.73 8.41
CA ILE A 120 13.37 -11.43 7.68
C ILE A 120 14.57 -11.83 8.56
N GLY A 121 14.50 -11.58 9.88
CA GLY A 121 15.55 -11.96 10.82
C GLY A 121 16.77 -11.03 10.85
N ALA A 122 16.63 -9.77 10.41
CA ALA A 122 17.68 -8.75 10.42
C ALA A 122 17.37 -7.52 11.31
N PRO A 123 16.85 -7.68 12.55
CA PRO A 123 16.44 -6.55 13.39
C PRO A 123 17.60 -5.65 13.85
N GLN A 124 18.85 -6.06 13.66
CA GLN A 124 20.05 -5.29 14.03
C GLN A 124 20.34 -4.12 13.08
N VAL A 125 19.76 -4.10 11.88
CA VAL A 125 20.01 -3.02 10.90
C VAL A 125 19.43 -1.71 11.43
N GLU A 126 20.26 -0.67 11.51
CA GLU A 126 19.84 0.64 12.03
C GLU A 126 18.95 1.37 11.02
N VAL A 127 17.70 1.58 11.40
CA VAL A 127 16.65 2.18 10.56
C VAL A 127 16.34 3.63 10.89
N ARG A 128 16.76 4.14 12.05
CA ARG A 128 16.42 5.48 12.54
C ARG A 128 17.33 6.55 11.93
N ARG A 129 17.40 6.54 10.60
CA ARG A 129 18.23 7.41 9.76
C ARG A 129 17.58 7.62 8.40
N GLY A 130 18.10 8.58 7.64
CA GLY A 130 17.58 8.92 6.32
C GLY A 130 16.42 9.91 6.39
N TYR A 131 15.54 9.88 5.39
CA TYR A 131 14.50 10.89 5.18
C TYR A 131 13.12 10.37 5.55
N MET A 132 12.30 11.26 6.09
CA MET A 132 10.94 10.95 6.50
C MET A 132 9.94 11.78 5.72
N PHE A 133 8.86 11.14 5.32
CA PHE A 133 7.75 11.77 4.63
C PHE A 133 6.46 11.35 5.30
N ASN A 134 5.44 12.20 5.22
CA ASN A 134 4.15 11.89 5.81
C ASN A 134 3.24 11.10 4.86
N ARG A 135 3.72 10.55 3.74
CA ARG A 135 2.88 9.81 2.77
C ARG A 135 3.71 8.84 1.93
N ASN A 136 3.22 7.60 1.78
CA ASN A 136 3.83 6.59 0.90
C ASN A 136 4.08 7.08 -0.53
N HIS A 137 3.13 7.76 -1.16
CA HIS A 137 3.33 8.23 -2.55
C HIS A 137 4.51 9.21 -2.68
N ILE A 138 4.76 10.05 -1.67
CA ILE A 138 5.92 10.95 -1.64
C ILE A 138 7.20 10.12 -1.46
N THR A 139 7.20 9.19 -0.51
CA THR A 139 8.32 8.26 -0.28
C THR A 139 8.70 7.51 -1.56
N MET A 140 7.70 7.04 -2.33
CA MET A 140 7.92 6.36 -3.60
C MET A 140 8.50 7.28 -4.69
N GLN A 141 8.00 8.52 -4.81
CA GLN A 141 8.59 9.48 -5.75
C GLN A 141 10.06 9.81 -5.41
N CYS A 142 10.40 9.90 -4.12
CA CYS A 142 11.79 10.05 -3.69
C CYS A 142 12.66 8.82 -4.03
N ALA A 143 12.11 7.60 -3.90
CA ALA A 143 12.81 6.38 -4.30
C ALA A 143 13.07 6.35 -5.82
N ILE A 144 12.07 6.71 -6.63
CA ILE A 144 12.18 6.83 -8.10
C ILE A 144 13.26 7.85 -8.48
N ALA A 145 13.31 8.98 -7.77
CA ALA A 145 14.34 10.01 -7.94
C ALA A 145 15.74 9.60 -7.46
N GLY A 146 15.93 8.37 -6.98
CA GLY A 146 17.23 7.84 -6.54
C GLY A 146 17.72 8.43 -5.22
N MET A 147 16.81 8.93 -4.36
CA MET A 147 17.21 9.52 -3.07
C MET A 147 17.57 8.47 -2.01
N GLY A 148 17.14 7.22 -2.17
CA GLY A 148 17.35 6.17 -1.18
C GLY A 148 16.50 4.93 -1.44
N VAL A 149 16.57 4.00 -0.49
CA VAL A 149 15.76 2.78 -0.48
C VAL A 149 14.50 3.05 0.34
N ALA A 150 13.34 2.73 -0.22
CA ALA A 150 12.05 2.87 0.45
C ALA A 150 11.40 1.51 0.66
N ILE A 151 10.41 1.44 1.56
CA ILE A 151 9.50 0.30 1.64
C ILE A 151 8.31 0.56 0.72
N ALA A 152 8.15 -0.28 -0.31
CA ALA A 152 6.97 -0.30 -1.15
C ALA A 152 5.86 -1.15 -0.54
N ARG A 153 4.64 -0.92 -1.02
CA ARG A 153 3.46 -1.76 -0.79
C ARG A 153 3.05 -2.41 -2.08
N ARG A 154 2.96 -3.75 -2.11
CA ARG A 154 2.64 -4.53 -3.32
C ARG A 154 1.43 -3.96 -4.07
N THR A 155 0.37 -3.64 -3.33
CA THR A 155 -0.90 -3.14 -3.85
C THR A 155 -0.80 -1.80 -4.58
N LEU A 156 0.26 -1.02 -4.34
CA LEU A 156 0.36 0.37 -4.79
C LEU A 156 1.53 0.64 -5.75
N ILE A 157 2.27 -0.38 -6.22
CA ILE A 157 3.56 -0.15 -6.92
C ILE A 157 3.83 -1.03 -8.16
N THR A 158 2.80 -1.52 -8.84
CA THR A 158 2.98 -2.43 -9.98
C THR A 158 3.68 -1.75 -11.16
N ASP A 159 3.21 -0.57 -11.59
CA ASP A 159 3.70 0.09 -12.81
C ASP A 159 5.18 0.50 -12.72
N GLU A 160 5.63 0.93 -11.54
CA GLU A 160 7.03 1.33 -11.32
C GLU A 160 8.00 0.15 -11.42
N LEU A 161 7.58 -1.03 -10.96
CA LEU A 161 8.36 -2.26 -11.07
C LEU A 161 8.36 -2.77 -12.53
N ASP A 162 7.19 -2.82 -13.16
CA ASP A 162 7.04 -3.31 -14.54
C ASP A 162 7.80 -2.44 -15.55
N SER A 163 7.84 -1.13 -15.31
CA SER A 163 8.60 -0.18 -16.15
C SER A 163 10.10 -0.10 -15.80
N GLY A 164 10.55 -0.76 -14.74
CA GLY A 164 11.93 -0.71 -14.27
C GLY A 164 12.35 0.64 -13.66
N ARG A 165 11.41 1.55 -13.37
CA ARG A 165 11.69 2.79 -12.62
C ARG A 165 12.14 2.49 -11.19
N LEU A 166 11.64 1.40 -10.64
CA LEU A 166 12.06 0.84 -9.36
C LEU A 166 12.42 -0.63 -9.54
N VAL A 167 13.34 -1.10 -8.72
CA VAL A 167 13.71 -2.50 -8.56
C VAL A 167 13.61 -2.90 -7.09
N ALA A 168 13.23 -4.14 -6.84
CA ALA A 168 13.24 -4.73 -5.51
C ALA A 168 14.62 -5.39 -5.27
N PRO A 169 15.49 -4.85 -4.40
CA PRO A 169 16.83 -5.39 -4.18
C PRO A 169 16.84 -6.74 -3.46
N PHE A 170 15.75 -7.12 -2.78
CA PHE A 170 15.62 -8.37 -2.05
C PHE A 170 14.39 -9.16 -2.49
N ALA A 171 14.47 -10.49 -2.40
CA ALA A 171 13.38 -11.38 -2.83
C ALA A 171 12.19 -11.42 -1.86
N GLN A 172 12.42 -11.16 -0.58
CA GLN A 172 11.40 -11.33 0.45
C GLN A 172 10.44 -10.14 0.48
N SER A 173 9.14 -10.42 0.35
CA SER A 173 8.07 -9.55 0.84
C SER A 173 7.56 -10.05 2.20
N VAL A 174 6.97 -9.14 2.97
CA VAL A 174 6.47 -9.41 4.32
C VAL A 174 5.04 -8.93 4.45
N CYS A 175 4.14 -9.80 4.93
CA CYS A 175 2.78 -9.39 5.26
C CYS A 175 2.79 -8.50 6.51
N THR A 176 2.17 -7.33 6.44
CA THR A 176 2.07 -6.44 7.60
C THR A 176 1.00 -6.90 8.58
N GLY A 177 0.13 -7.82 8.17
CA GLY A 177 -1.09 -8.18 8.90
C GLY A 177 -2.18 -7.11 8.82
N LYS A 178 -1.90 -5.98 8.13
CA LYS A 178 -2.89 -4.97 7.77
C LYS A 178 -3.54 -5.35 6.45
N ARG A 179 -4.76 -4.85 6.28
CA ARG A 179 -5.65 -5.14 5.16
C ARG A 179 -6.32 -3.86 4.72
N TYR A 180 -6.39 -3.65 3.41
CA TYR A 180 -7.31 -2.68 2.84
C TYR A 180 -8.71 -3.26 2.94
N CYS A 181 -9.60 -2.58 3.65
CA CYS A 181 -10.96 -3.04 3.88
C CYS A 181 -11.95 -2.00 3.37
N VAL A 182 -13.05 -2.46 2.76
CA VAL A 182 -14.23 -1.63 2.54
C VAL A 182 -15.09 -1.67 3.80
N ILE A 183 -15.48 -0.50 4.28
CA ILE A 183 -16.12 -0.28 5.58
C ILE A 183 -17.41 0.50 5.35
N HIS A 184 -18.47 0.14 6.06
CA HIS A 184 -19.77 0.81 5.97
C HIS A 184 -20.61 0.63 7.22
N SER A 185 -21.61 1.50 7.42
CA SER A 185 -22.52 1.41 8.57
C SER A 185 -23.47 0.22 8.44
N ALA A 186 -24.01 -0.22 9.58
CA ALA A 186 -25.05 -1.26 9.60
C ALA A 186 -26.28 -0.75 8.83
N GLY A 187 -26.66 -1.44 7.76
CA GLY A 187 -27.78 -1.05 6.88
C GLY A 187 -27.39 -0.21 5.66
N ALA A 188 -26.14 0.24 5.51
CA ALA A 188 -25.71 1.02 4.33
C ALA A 188 -25.98 0.28 3.00
N LEU A 189 -25.81 -1.06 2.99
CA LEU A 189 -26.07 -1.89 1.82
C LEU A 189 -27.56 -2.11 1.51
N ALA A 190 -28.48 -1.56 2.31
CA ALA A 190 -29.90 -1.53 1.96
C ALA A 190 -30.19 -0.55 0.80
N ASP A 191 -29.32 0.43 0.56
CA ASP A 191 -29.36 1.24 -0.67
C ASP A 191 -28.71 0.43 -1.80
N PRO A 192 -29.46 0.08 -2.86
CA PRO A 192 -28.93 -0.71 -3.98
C PRO A 192 -27.73 -0.07 -4.68
N ARG A 193 -27.61 1.27 -4.66
CA ARG A 193 -26.48 1.99 -5.26
C ARG A 193 -25.19 1.74 -4.47
N VAL A 194 -25.29 1.78 -3.14
CA VAL A 194 -24.18 1.53 -2.23
C VAL A 194 -23.76 0.07 -2.31
N ALA A 195 -24.73 -0.86 -2.29
CA ALA A 195 -24.47 -2.29 -2.48
C ALA A 195 -23.75 -2.57 -3.81
N THR A 196 -24.18 -1.92 -4.89
CA THR A 196 -23.55 -2.09 -6.21
C THR A 196 -22.08 -1.67 -6.21
N VAL A 197 -21.75 -0.51 -5.62
CA VAL A 197 -20.36 -0.04 -5.55
C VAL A 197 -19.52 -0.93 -4.62
N HIS A 198 -20.08 -1.34 -3.48
CA HIS A 198 -19.45 -2.27 -2.55
C HIS A 198 -19.08 -3.59 -3.23
N ASP A 199 -20.05 -4.24 -3.87
CA ASP A 199 -19.84 -5.55 -4.49
C ASP A 199 -18.89 -5.46 -5.68
N TRP A 200 -18.93 -4.35 -6.43
CA TRP A 200 -17.95 -4.08 -7.48
C TRP A 200 -16.52 -3.94 -6.92
N LEU A 201 -16.32 -3.21 -5.81
CA LEU A 201 -15.01 -3.09 -5.17
C LEU A 201 -14.46 -4.46 -4.75
N VAL A 202 -15.29 -5.28 -4.12
CA VAL A 202 -14.93 -6.65 -3.71
C VAL A 202 -14.58 -7.51 -4.94
N ALA A 203 -15.35 -7.39 -6.03
CA ALA A 203 -15.09 -8.15 -7.26
C ALA A 203 -13.77 -7.73 -7.94
N GLU A 204 -13.49 -6.43 -8.06
CA GLU A 204 -12.22 -5.93 -8.62
C GLU A 204 -11.03 -6.33 -7.75
N ALA A 205 -11.18 -6.36 -6.42
CA ALA A 205 -10.13 -6.77 -5.50
C ALA A 205 -9.79 -8.26 -5.66
N ARG A 206 -10.81 -9.13 -5.72
CA ARG A 206 -10.61 -10.55 -6.03
C ARG A 206 -9.96 -10.77 -7.40
N ALA A 207 -10.37 -10.02 -8.41
CA ALA A 207 -9.76 -10.11 -9.74
C ALA A 207 -8.28 -9.67 -9.72
N ALA A 208 -7.94 -8.64 -8.93
CA ALA A 208 -6.57 -8.18 -8.78
C ALA A 208 -5.69 -9.20 -8.04
N GLU A 209 -6.22 -9.84 -6.99
CA GLU A 209 -5.52 -10.89 -6.25
C GLU A 209 -5.22 -12.10 -7.15
N LEU A 210 -6.17 -12.53 -7.98
CA LEU A 210 -5.97 -13.61 -8.95
C LEU A 210 -4.96 -13.27 -10.05
N ALA A 211 -4.81 -11.98 -10.38
CA ALA A 211 -3.86 -11.51 -11.38
C ALA A 211 -2.47 -11.19 -10.81
N ALA A 212 -2.33 -11.10 -9.48
CA ALA A 212 -1.07 -10.78 -8.85
C ALA A 212 -0.08 -11.93 -9.05
N GLN A 213 1.01 -11.64 -9.77
CA GLN A 213 2.13 -12.58 -9.89
C GLN A 213 3.03 -12.49 -8.65
N PRO A 214 3.66 -13.59 -8.23
CA PRO A 214 4.79 -13.54 -7.32
C PRO A 214 5.85 -12.60 -7.90
N ILE A 215 6.52 -11.81 -7.05
CA ILE A 215 7.69 -11.06 -7.53
C ILE A 215 8.79 -12.11 -7.74
N GLU A 216 9.07 -12.45 -8.99
CA GLU A 216 10.22 -13.29 -9.34
C GLU A 216 11.50 -12.50 -9.10
N ASN A 217 12.22 -12.82 -8.03
CA ASN A 217 13.52 -12.21 -7.71
C ASN A 217 14.59 -13.30 -7.60
N PRO A 218 15.83 -13.00 -8.02
CA PRO A 218 16.94 -13.94 -7.91
C PRO A 218 17.18 -14.32 -6.44
N PRO A 219 17.59 -15.57 -6.16
CA PRO A 219 17.84 -16.03 -4.80
C PRO A 219 18.92 -15.16 -4.14
N LEU A 220 18.74 -14.85 -2.85
CA LEU A 220 19.81 -14.30 -2.03
C LEU A 220 21.02 -15.24 -2.15
N ALA A 221 22.16 -14.73 -2.61
CA ALA A 221 23.41 -15.44 -2.49
C ALA A 221 23.62 -15.69 -0.99
N ARG A 222 23.57 -16.96 -0.57
CA ARG A 222 24.01 -17.32 0.77
C ARG A 222 25.51 -17.04 0.79
N GLY A 223 25.92 -16.11 1.64
CA GLY A 223 27.34 -15.93 1.94
C GLY A 223 27.85 -17.23 2.57
N ASP A 224 28.80 -17.87 1.88
CA ASP A 224 29.65 -18.94 2.42
C ASP A 224 30.83 -18.34 3.20
#